data_AF-M0ZGI9-F1
#
_entry.id   AF-M0ZGI9-F1
#
_cell.length_a   1.000
_cell.length_b   1.000
_cell.length_c   1.000
_cell.angle_alpha   90.00
_cell.angle_beta   90.00
_cell.angle_gamma   90.00
#
_symmetry.space_group_name_H-M   'P 1'
#
loop_
_entity.id
_entity.type
_entity.pdbx_description
1 polymer ?
#
loop_
_entity_poly.entity_id
_entity_poly.type
_entity_poly.pdbx_seq_one_letter_code
_entity_poly.pdbx_strand_id
1 'polypeptide(L)' 'MSLKPLGIISKNIDEGEETMLLSPSSRMFHEPNYNVYILAIMGWKVPINVDSIKAELQSKMLKHPRFSSLQVS' A
#
# COMPACT_ATOMS: atom_id res chain seq x y z
N MET A 1 -0.28 -14.18 -7.70
CA MET A 1 -1.00 -13.60 -6.56
C MET A 1 -1.84 -12.47 -7.12
N SER A 2 -3.17 -12.54 -7.02
CA SER A 2 -4.04 -11.45 -7.49
C SER A 2 -4.08 -10.36 -6.43
N LEU A 3 -3.84 -9.10 -6.82
CA LEU A 3 -3.89 -7.96 -5.89
C LEU A 3 -5.36 -7.56 -5.66
N LYS A 4 -5.73 -7.26 -4.42
CA LYS A 4 -7.08 -6.76 -4.12
C LYS A 4 -7.15 -5.25 -4.42
N PRO A 5 -8.24 -4.75 -5.05
CA PRO A 5 -8.39 -3.32 -5.31
C PRO A 5 -8.69 -2.54 -4.01
N LEU A 6 -8.06 -1.38 -3.88
CA LEU A 6 -8.42 -0.33 -2.91
C LEU A 6 -9.30 0.70 -3.61
N GLY A 7 -10.53 0.85 -3.15
CA GLY A 7 -11.55 1.69 -3.79
C GLY A 7 -12.13 2.76 -2.87
N ILE A 8 -12.60 3.83 -3.51
CA ILE A 8 -13.52 4.81 -2.94
C ILE A 8 -14.94 4.25 -3.12
N ILE A 9 -15.79 4.32 -2.11
CA ILE A 9 -17.21 3.98 -2.29
C ILE A 9 -17.78 4.92 -3.36
N SER A 10 -17.91 4.43 -4.58
CA SER A 10 -18.83 4.96 -5.57
C SER A 10 -19.75 3.82 -5.97
N LYS A 11 -21.05 4.10 -5.93
CA LYS A 11 -22.14 3.19 -6.29
C LYS A 11 -21.77 2.39 -7.55
N ASN A 12 -22.04 1.08 -7.53
CA ASN A 12 -21.75 0.06 -8.56
C ASN A 12 -20.43 -0.72 -8.38
N ILE A 13 -20.17 -1.22 -7.17
CA ILE A 13 -19.30 -2.40 -7.03
C ILE A 13 -20.26 -3.59 -7.04
N ASP A 14 -20.16 -4.44 -8.07
CA ASP A 14 -20.83 -5.74 -8.09
C ASP A 14 -20.54 -6.47 -6.78
N GLU A 15 -21.59 -7.01 -6.14
CA GLU A 15 -21.61 -7.60 -4.78
C GLU A 15 -20.63 -8.78 -4.55
N GLY A 16 -19.72 -9.06 -5.48
CA GLY A 16 -18.76 -10.17 -5.41
C GLY A 16 -17.32 -9.79 -5.01
N GLU A 17 -16.92 -8.52 -5.03
CA GLU A 17 -15.54 -8.12 -4.71
C GLU A 17 -15.44 -7.39 -3.36
N GLU A 18 -14.77 -8.03 -2.40
CA GLU A 18 -14.43 -7.49 -1.08
C GLU A 18 -13.47 -6.29 -1.21
N THR A 19 -14.00 -5.12 -1.57
CA THR A 19 -13.19 -3.90 -1.69
C THR A 19 -12.81 -3.38 -0.30
N MET A 20 -11.52 -3.15 -0.08
CA MET A 20 -11.05 -2.55 1.16
C MET A 20 -11.28 -1.04 1.08
N LEU A 21 -12.23 -0.55 1.88
CA LEU A 21 -12.69 0.83 1.82
C LEU A 21 -11.63 1.81 2.34
N LEU A 22 -11.39 2.87 1.57
CA LEU A 22 -10.51 3.96 1.98
C LEU A 22 -11.21 4.89 2.98
N SER A 23 -10.47 5.28 4.02
CA SER A 23 -10.89 6.36 4.93
C SER A 23 -11.02 7.68 4.17
N PRO A 24 -11.86 8.63 4.62
CA PRO A 24 -12.01 9.94 3.97
C PRO A 24 -10.67 10.64 3.69
N SER A 25 -9.75 10.64 4.66
CA SER A 25 -8.42 11.25 4.51
C SER A 25 -7.54 10.49 3.51
N SER A 26 -7.68 9.16 3.42
CA SER A 26 -6.93 8.34 2.47
C SER A 26 -7.29 8.64 1.01
N ARG A 27 -8.52 9.12 0.75
CA ARG A 27 -8.97 9.50 -0.61
C ARG A 27 -8.20 10.70 -1.14
N MET A 28 -7.74 11.59 -0.28
CA MET A 28 -6.98 12.77 -0.69
C MET A 28 -5.67 12.38 -1.41
N PHE A 29 -5.08 11.23 -1.06
CA PHE A 29 -3.90 10.67 -1.74
C PHE A 29 -4.16 10.18 -3.18
N HIS A 30 -5.41 10.16 -3.63
CA HIS A 30 -5.77 9.80 -5.01
C HIS A 30 -6.03 11.02 -5.89
N GLU A 31 -6.02 12.25 -5.33
CA GLU A 31 -6.27 13.46 -6.11
C GLU A 31 -5.10 13.73 -7.09
N PRO A 32 -5.37 14.07 -8.37
CA PRO A 32 -4.33 14.23 -9.41
C PRO A 32 -3.20 15.21 -9.07
N ASN A 33 -3.46 16.15 -8.16
CA ASN A 33 -2.52 17.19 -7.76
C ASN A 33 -1.99 17.01 -6.32
N TYR A 34 -2.29 15.87 -5.66
CA TYR A 34 -1.88 15.60 -4.29
C TYR A 34 -0.77 14.53 -4.23
N ASN A 35 0.40 14.92 -4.73
CA ASN A 35 1.59 14.07 -4.83
C ASN A 35 2.34 13.97 -3.49
N VAL A 36 1.83 13.14 -2.57
CA VAL A 36 2.44 12.95 -1.25
C VAL A 36 3.21 11.63 -1.19
N TYR A 37 4.52 11.73 -0.93
CA TYR A 37 5.41 10.59 -0.74
C TYR A 37 5.91 10.54 0.70
N ILE A 38 5.86 9.35 1.31
CA ILE A 38 6.46 9.11 2.62
C ILE A 38 7.89 8.65 2.41
N LEU A 39 8.86 9.52 2.75
CA LEU A 39 10.28 9.21 2.72
C LEU A 39 10.74 8.88 4.14
N ALA A 40 11.26 7.66 4.34
CA ALA A 40 11.85 7.24 5.61
C ALA A 40 13.36 7.04 5.45
N ILE A 41 14.15 7.80 6.21
CA ILE A 41 15.62 7.68 6.25
C ILE A 41 16.00 7.10 7.62
N MET A 42 16.69 5.96 7.60
CA MET A 42 17.04 5.22 8.80
C MET A 42 18.55 4.95 8.83
N GLY A 43 19.20 5.32 9.94
CA GLY A 43 20.62 5.06 10.17
C GLY A 43 20.83 3.78 10.98
N TRP A 44 21.89 3.04 10.66
CA TRP A 44 22.33 1.88 11.42
C TRP A 44 23.74 2.07 11.94
N LYS A 45 23.98 1.60 13.18
CA LYS A 45 25.33 1.59 13.79
C LYS A 45 26.23 0.49 13.19
N VAL A 46 25.64 -0.56 12.64
CA VAL A 46 26.33 -1.73 12.10
C VAL A 46 26.15 -1.81 10.58
N PRO A 47 27.08 -2.44 9.85
CA PRO A 47 26.91 -2.70 8.43
C PRO A 47 25.62 -3.47 8.16
N ILE A 48 24.88 -3.03 7.16
CA ILE A 48 23.63 -3.66 6.74
C ILE A 48 23.95 -4.78 5.77
N ASN A 49 23.39 -5.97 6.04
CA ASN A 49 23.28 -7.01 5.02
C ASN A 49 22.04 -6.71 4.15
N VAL A 50 22.28 -6.24 2.93
CA VAL A 50 21.23 -5.82 2.00
C VAL A 50 20.29 -6.96 1.64
N ASP A 51 20.82 -8.16 1.40
CA ASP A 51 20.01 -9.33 1.01
C ASP A 51 19.07 -9.75 2.14
N SER A 52 19.57 -9.73 3.38
CA SER A 52 18.76 -10.04 4.56
C SER A 52 17.64 -9.02 4.77
N ILE A 53 17.93 -7.71 4.64
CA ILE A 53 16.89 -6.68 4.76
C ILE A 53 15.85 -6.83 3.65
N LYS A 54 16.29 -7.08 2.41
CA LYS A 54 15.36 -7.28 1.29
C LYS A 54 14.44 -8.47 1.53
N ALA A 55 14.99 -9.60 1.97
CA ALA A 55 14.21 -10.80 2.29
C ALA A 55 13.20 -10.55 3.42
N GLU A 56 13.61 -9.85 4.49
CA GLU A 56 12.72 -9.48 5.59
C GLU A 56 11.63 -8.51 5.18
N LEU A 57 11.96 -7.50 4.36
CA LEU A 57 10.98 -6.55 3.84
C LEU A 57 9.94 -7.26 2.98
N GLN A 58 10.37 -8.16 2.10
CA GLN A 58 9.47 -8.98 1.29
C GLN A 58 8.61 -9.90 2.18
N SER A 59 9.20 -10.54 3.19
CA SER A 59 8.47 -11.49 4.03
C SER A 59 7.46 -10.83 4.96
N LYS A 60 7.67 -9.56 5.35
CA LYS A 60 6.78 -8.82 6.26
C LYS A 60 5.84 -7.86 5.55
N MET A 61 6.33 -7.02 4.65
CA MET A 61 5.51 -6.01 3.99
C MET A 61 4.53 -6.64 3.00
N LEU A 62 4.96 -7.63 2.20
CA LEU A 62 4.08 -8.22 1.20
C LEU A 62 2.91 -9.01 1.81
N LYS A 63 3.03 -9.43 3.07
CA LYS A 63 1.93 -10.08 3.81
C LYS A 63 0.87 -9.08 4.25
N HIS A 64 1.17 -7.79 4.30
CA HIS A 64 0.23 -6.79 4.75
C HIS A 64 -0.74 -6.40 3.62
N PRO A 65 -2.06 -6.50 3.81
CA PRO A 65 -3.05 -6.25 2.75
C PRO A 65 -2.93 -4.87 2.08
N ARG A 66 -2.50 -3.84 2.82
CA ARG A 66 -2.34 -2.47 2.30
C ARG A 66 -1.04 -2.20 1.53
N PHE A 67 -0.03 -3.06 1.68
CA PHE A 67 1.22 -2.96 0.91
C PHE A 67 1.20 -3.83 -0.36
N SER A 68 0.21 -4.73 -0.46
CA SER A 68 0.00 -5.65 -1.58
C SER A 68 -1.39 -5.48 -2.20
N SER A 69 -1.85 -4.24 -2.29
CA SER A 69 -3.13 -3.87 -2.90
C SER A 69 -2.92 -3.02 -4.13
N LEU A 70 -3.83 -3.15 -5.11
CA LEU A 70 -3.84 -2.28 -6.26
C LEU A 70 -4.55 -0.97 -5.89
N GLN A 71 -3.86 0.15 -6.03
CA GLN A 71 -4.51 1.45 -5.98
C GLN A 71 -5.29 1.65 -7.27
N VAL A 72 -6.62 1.70 -7.18
CA VAL A 72 -7.49 2.00 -8.32
C VAL A 72 -7.96 3.44 -8.14
N SER A 73 -7.60 4.30 -9.09
CA SER A 73 -8.03 5.70 -9.16
C SER A 73 -9.38 5.83 -9.83
#